data_AF-A0AAE1EY87-F1
#
_entry.id   AF-A0AAE1EY87-F1
#
_cell.length_a   1.000
_cell.length_b   1.000
_cell.length_c   1.000
_cell.angle_alpha   90.00
_cell.angle_beta   90.00
_cell.angle_gamma   90.00
#
_symmetry.space_group_name_H-M   'P 1'
#
loop_
_entity.id
_entity.type
_entity.pdbx_description
1 polymer ?
#
loop_
_entity_poly.entity_id
_entity_poly.type
_entity_poly.pdbx_seq_one_letter_code
_entity_poly.pdbx_strand_id
1 'polypeptide(L)'
;MFQVEDKYLGDDGFGQRAHQRSWEDGSHSLDNYKRRIMAAFEFIHKLNVRFYSVSDRDLAPEGENWEETTRYLDEMVTVTCDLQRQTGVRPLYFSADLFTHPRYMNGAAGNPDAHVFAYACAQVKRSLEAAKRLGAENFVFFHPRDGYQNVLQRQMFP
;
A
#
# COMPACT_ATOMS: atom_id res chain seq x y z
N MET A 1 -6.94 -12.53 -9.99
CA MET A 1 -6.23 -11.80 -8.93
C MET A 1 -6.84 -10.41 -8.89
N PHE A 2 -7.28 -9.95 -7.72
CA PHE A 2 -7.84 -8.61 -7.53
C PHE A 2 -6.82 -7.73 -6.81
N GLN A 3 -6.50 -6.55 -7.34
CA GLN A 3 -5.67 -5.59 -6.63
C GLN A 3 -6.57 -4.72 -5.76
N VAL A 4 -6.26 -4.64 -4.47
CA VAL A 4 -6.98 -3.77 -3.53
C VAL A 4 -6.48 -2.34 -3.76
N GLU A 5 -7.07 -1.68 -4.75
CA GLU A 5 -6.92 -0.25 -5.06
C GLU A 5 -8.29 0.45 -4.95
N ASP A 6 -9.05 0.11 -3.92
CA ASP A 6 -10.37 0.69 -3.69
C ASP A 6 -10.34 2.18 -3.28
N LYS A 7 -9.14 2.72 -3.03
CA LYS A 7 -8.89 4.16 -2.82
C LYS A 7 -9.01 5.01 -4.09
N TYR A 8 -8.92 4.41 -5.29
CA TYR A 8 -8.94 5.20 -6.53
C TYR A 8 -10.36 5.64 -6.89
N LEU A 9 -10.58 6.97 -6.95
CA LEU A 9 -11.89 7.58 -7.20
C LEU A 9 -12.03 8.20 -8.60
N GLY A 10 -11.15 7.85 -9.54
CA GLY A 10 -11.26 8.33 -10.92
C GLY A 10 -10.67 9.73 -11.13
N ASP A 11 -9.68 10.12 -10.32
CA ASP A 11 -8.93 11.36 -10.52
C ASP A 11 -7.74 11.12 -11.47
N ASP A 12 -7.59 11.96 -12.48
CA ASP A 12 -6.55 11.87 -13.52
C ASP A 12 -5.57 13.05 -13.49
N GLY A 13 -5.72 13.97 -12.53
CA GLY A 13 -4.92 15.19 -12.41
C GLY A 13 -5.41 16.38 -13.26
N PHE A 14 -6.47 16.20 -14.06
CA PHE A 14 -7.10 17.24 -14.88
C PHE A 14 -8.59 17.42 -14.58
N GLY A 15 -9.25 16.39 -14.03
CA GLY A 15 -10.68 16.36 -13.75
C GLY A 15 -11.03 16.21 -12.26
N GLN A 16 -12.34 16.11 -12.00
CA GLN A 16 -12.85 15.76 -10.67
C GLN A 16 -13.00 14.24 -10.54
N ARG A 17 -13.06 13.76 -9.29
CA ARG A 17 -13.35 12.36 -8.97
C ARG A 17 -14.66 11.91 -9.63
N ALA A 18 -14.57 10.87 -10.47
CA ALA A 18 -15.72 10.35 -11.21
C ALA A 18 -16.47 9.22 -10.48
N HIS A 19 -15.81 8.51 -9.55
CA HIS A 19 -16.40 7.33 -8.91
C HIS A 19 -17.08 7.67 -7.58
N GLN A 20 -18.33 7.24 -7.45
CA GLN A 20 -19.09 7.27 -6.21
C GLN A 20 -19.12 5.86 -5.62
N ARG A 21 -18.53 5.68 -4.42
CA ARG A 21 -18.46 4.39 -3.70
C ARG A 21 -19.16 4.54 -2.36
N SER A 22 -20.10 3.66 -2.04
CA SER A 22 -20.89 3.76 -0.79
C SER A 22 -20.08 3.50 0.48
N TRP A 23 -18.95 2.81 0.37
CA TRP A 23 -18.04 2.52 1.48
C TRP A 23 -17.00 3.63 1.73
N GLU A 24 -16.87 4.59 0.83
CA GLU A 24 -15.86 5.66 0.86
C GLU A 24 -16.42 6.95 1.45
N ASP A 25 -15.74 7.54 2.44
CA ASP A 25 -16.08 8.89 2.96
C ASP A 25 -15.09 10.01 2.58
N GLY A 26 -14.05 9.69 1.82
CA GLY A 26 -13.02 10.62 1.37
C GLY A 26 -11.93 10.91 2.41
N SER A 27 -12.03 10.37 3.63
CA SER A 27 -11.04 10.56 4.68
C SER A 27 -9.88 9.57 4.57
N HIS A 28 -8.73 9.93 5.13
CA HIS A 28 -7.60 9.01 5.35
C HIS A 28 -7.67 8.36 6.75
N SER A 29 -8.88 8.22 7.32
CA SER A 29 -9.06 7.61 8.64
C SER A 29 -8.95 6.09 8.59
N LEU A 30 -8.51 5.49 9.70
CA LEU A 30 -8.45 4.04 9.83
C LEU A 30 -9.82 3.37 9.60
N ASP A 31 -10.91 4.00 10.06
CA ASP A 31 -12.26 3.46 9.88
C ASP A 31 -12.73 3.47 8.42
N ASN A 32 -12.26 4.41 7.62
CA ASN A 32 -12.50 4.38 6.17
C ASN A 32 -11.73 3.22 5.51
N TYR A 33 -10.48 2.97 5.92
CA TYR A 33 -9.71 1.80 5.45
C TYR A 33 -10.33 0.46 5.86
N LYS A 34 -10.93 0.37 7.06
CA LYS A 34 -11.71 -0.81 7.48
C LYS A 34 -12.92 -1.04 6.56
N ARG A 35 -13.67 0.01 6.22
CA ARG A 35 -14.81 -0.09 5.28
C ARG A 35 -14.38 -0.53 3.89
N ARG A 36 -13.30 0.04 3.38
CA ARG A 36 -12.63 -0.32 2.12
C ARG A 36 -12.31 -1.82 2.06
N ILE A 37 -11.51 -2.32 3.02
CA ILE A 37 -11.11 -3.73 3.01
C ILE A 37 -12.30 -4.69 3.15
N MET A 38 -13.33 -4.34 3.93
CA MET A 38 -14.56 -5.15 4.01
C MET A 38 -15.29 -5.20 2.66
N ALA A 39 -15.46 -4.06 1.98
CA ALA A 39 -16.06 -3.99 0.66
C ALA A 39 -15.23 -4.75 -0.39
N ALA A 40 -13.91 -4.66 -0.32
CA ALA A 40 -13.00 -5.39 -1.19
C ALA A 40 -13.15 -6.91 -1.03
N PHE A 41 -13.18 -7.42 0.21
CA PHE A 41 -13.37 -8.85 0.47
C PHE A 41 -14.76 -9.35 0.07
N GLU A 42 -15.81 -8.55 0.31
CA GLU A 42 -17.16 -8.87 -0.20
C GLU A 42 -17.15 -9.00 -1.73
N PHE A 43 -16.51 -8.06 -2.43
CA PHE A 43 -16.40 -8.07 -3.88
C PHE A 43 -15.61 -9.27 -4.40
N ILE A 44 -14.44 -9.53 -3.83
CA ILE A 44 -13.58 -10.68 -4.18
C ILE A 44 -14.34 -11.99 -3.99
N HIS A 45 -15.07 -12.12 -2.88
CA HIS A 45 -15.86 -13.30 -2.56
C HIS A 45 -16.99 -13.52 -3.57
N LYS A 46 -17.75 -12.46 -3.91
CA LYS A 46 -18.82 -12.52 -4.92
C LYS A 46 -18.31 -12.89 -6.32
N LEU A 47 -17.09 -12.46 -6.66
CA LEU A 47 -16.44 -12.83 -7.92
C LEU A 47 -15.82 -14.23 -7.91
N ASN A 48 -15.85 -14.94 -6.78
CA ASN A 48 -15.22 -16.24 -6.60
C ASN A 48 -13.71 -16.22 -6.95
N VAL A 49 -13.03 -15.12 -6.63
CA VAL A 49 -11.58 -14.96 -6.84
C VAL A 49 -10.84 -15.41 -5.59
N ARG A 50 -9.83 -16.27 -5.74
CA ARG A 50 -9.09 -16.84 -4.61
C ARG A 50 -7.95 -15.98 -4.09
N PHE A 51 -7.51 -15.00 -4.87
CA PHE A 51 -6.30 -14.23 -4.59
C PHE A 51 -6.51 -12.72 -4.73
N TYR A 52 -5.92 -11.97 -3.79
CA TYR A 52 -5.79 -10.52 -3.86
C TYR A 52 -4.33 -10.08 -3.77
N SER A 53 -4.09 -8.81 -4.07
CA SER A 53 -2.79 -8.16 -3.89
C SER A 53 -2.98 -6.77 -3.30
N VAL A 54 -2.04 -6.34 -2.46
CA VAL A 54 -2.17 -5.08 -1.72
C VAL A 54 -0.79 -4.52 -1.33
N SER A 55 -0.64 -3.20 -1.29
CA SER A 55 0.52 -2.55 -0.68
C SER A 55 0.22 -2.12 0.76
N ASP A 56 1.24 -1.78 1.55
CA ASP A 56 1.05 -1.26 2.91
C ASP A 56 0.19 0.00 2.96
N ARG A 57 0.35 0.95 2.01
CA ARG A 57 -0.43 2.19 1.95
C ARG A 57 -1.79 2.06 1.26
N ASP A 58 -2.06 0.94 0.61
CA ASP A 58 -3.43 0.58 0.21
C ASP A 58 -4.18 -0.06 1.38
N LEU A 59 -3.47 -0.86 2.19
CA LEU A 59 -4.07 -1.58 3.30
C LEU A 59 -4.36 -0.68 4.51
N ALA A 60 -3.50 0.29 4.79
CA ALA A 60 -3.60 1.15 5.97
C ALA A 60 -3.20 2.60 5.66
N PRO A 61 -3.79 3.58 6.38
CA PRO A 61 -3.36 4.97 6.26
C PRO A 61 -1.98 5.20 6.89
N GLU A 62 -1.29 6.23 6.40
CA GLU A 62 -0.13 6.79 7.10
C GLU A 62 -0.61 7.66 8.26
N GLY A 63 0.05 7.53 9.41
CA GLY A 63 -0.21 8.37 10.60
C GLY A 63 0.63 9.64 10.60
N GLU A 64 0.50 10.45 11.65
CA GLU A 64 1.30 11.67 11.85
C GLU A 64 2.77 11.35 12.15
N ASN A 65 3.04 10.15 12.65
CA ASN A 65 4.37 9.66 12.97
C ASN A 65 4.53 8.17 12.65
N TRP A 66 5.74 7.65 12.85
CA TRP A 66 6.11 6.28 12.55
C TRP A 66 5.37 5.27 13.43
N GLU A 67 5.23 5.57 14.72
CA GLU A 67 4.55 4.73 15.70
C GLU A 67 3.08 4.55 15.32
N GLU A 68 2.42 5.64 14.93
CA GLU A 68 1.03 5.62 14.50
C GLU A 68 0.85 4.87 13.18
N THR A 69 1.71 5.14 12.19
CA THR A 69 1.71 4.44 10.90
C THR A 69 1.85 2.93 11.07
N THR A 70 2.77 2.49 11.92
CA THR A 70 3.00 1.06 12.15
C THR A 70 1.88 0.41 12.96
N ARG A 71 1.28 1.13 13.91
CA ARG A 71 0.09 0.69 14.64
C ARG A 71 -1.11 0.49 13.71
N TYR A 72 -1.36 1.43 12.81
CA TYR A 72 -2.45 1.33 11.83
C TYR A 72 -2.28 0.14 10.90
N LEU A 73 -1.07 -0.10 10.40
CA LEU A 73 -0.78 -1.29 9.60
C LEU A 73 -1.03 -2.58 10.37
N ASP A 74 -0.59 -2.67 11.63
CA ASP A 74 -0.79 -3.87 12.45
C ASP A 74 -2.27 -4.16 12.74
N GLU A 75 -3.07 -3.13 12.95
CA GLU A 75 -4.52 -3.25 13.14
C GLU A 75 -5.20 -3.73 11.86
N MET A 76 -4.88 -3.13 10.71
CA MET A 76 -5.45 -3.53 9.42
C MET A 76 -5.02 -4.94 8.99
N VAL A 77 -3.78 -5.35 9.29
CA VAL A 77 -3.34 -6.74 9.09
C VAL A 77 -4.19 -7.70 9.93
N THR A 78 -4.52 -7.33 11.16
CA THR A 78 -5.37 -8.16 12.03
C THR A 78 -6.78 -8.32 11.46
N VAL A 79 -7.41 -7.20 11.07
CA VAL A 79 -8.74 -7.22 10.40
C VAL A 79 -8.70 -8.08 9.13
N THR A 80 -7.66 -7.93 8.33
CA THR A 80 -7.52 -8.66 7.07
C THR A 80 -7.32 -10.16 7.29
N CYS A 81 -6.52 -10.56 8.29
CA CYS A 81 -6.40 -11.97 8.67
C CYS A 81 -7.75 -12.60 9.01
N ASP A 82 -8.63 -11.88 9.72
CA ASP A 82 -9.96 -12.38 10.05
C ASP A 82 -10.85 -12.51 8.81
N LEU A 83 -10.79 -11.56 7.88
CA LEU A 83 -11.49 -11.64 6.60
C LEU A 83 -10.98 -12.81 5.73
N GLN A 84 -9.66 -13.05 5.71
CA GLN A 84 -9.07 -14.21 5.03
C GLN A 84 -9.57 -15.53 5.61
N ARG A 85 -9.70 -15.64 6.95
CA ARG A 85 -10.24 -16.84 7.60
C ARG A 85 -11.71 -17.08 7.24
N GLN A 86 -12.52 -16.03 7.16
CA GLN A 86 -13.94 -16.13 6.83
C GLN A 86 -14.18 -16.50 5.37
N THR A 87 -13.36 -15.97 4.46
CA THR A 87 -13.59 -16.08 3.01
C THR A 87 -12.72 -17.14 2.32
N GLY A 88 -11.61 -17.57 2.94
CA GLY A 88 -10.62 -18.45 2.32
C GLY A 88 -9.72 -17.77 1.29
N VAL A 89 -9.88 -16.46 1.08
CA VAL A 89 -9.10 -15.65 0.15
C VAL A 89 -7.68 -15.44 0.70
N ARG A 90 -6.65 -15.46 -0.17
CA ARG A 90 -5.24 -15.33 0.22
C ARG A 90 -4.50 -14.24 -0.58
N PRO A 91 -3.50 -13.56 -0.02
CA PRO A 91 -2.69 -12.61 -0.75
C PRO A 91 -1.74 -13.35 -1.70
N LEU A 92 -1.79 -13.04 -3.00
CA LEU A 92 -0.79 -13.50 -3.95
C LEU A 92 0.52 -12.74 -3.72
N TYR A 93 0.45 -11.42 -3.62
CA TYR A 93 1.61 -10.61 -3.28
C TYR A 93 1.26 -9.44 -2.36
N PHE A 94 2.27 -9.03 -1.60
CA PHE A 94 2.28 -7.79 -0.83
C PHE A 94 3.41 -6.89 -1.34
N SER A 95 3.30 -5.58 -1.21
CA SER A 95 4.37 -4.64 -1.57
C SER A 95 4.46 -3.47 -0.58
N ALA A 96 5.54 -2.70 -0.69
CA ALA A 96 5.66 -1.41 -0.01
C ALA A 96 5.45 -0.28 -1.03
N ASP A 97 4.56 0.67 -0.74
CA ASP A 97 4.41 1.90 -1.52
C ASP A 97 5.53 2.87 -1.13
N LEU A 98 6.60 2.82 -1.91
CA LEU A 98 7.76 3.69 -1.78
C LEU A 98 7.78 4.78 -2.86
N PHE A 99 6.61 5.27 -3.30
CA PHE A 99 6.54 6.22 -4.41
C PHE A 99 5.46 7.30 -4.32
N THR A 100 4.39 7.06 -3.55
CA THR A 100 3.26 8.00 -3.43
C THR A 100 3.60 9.18 -2.53
N HIS A 101 4.21 8.94 -1.37
CA HIS A 101 4.52 10.00 -0.40
C HIS A 101 5.60 10.97 -0.96
N PRO A 102 5.46 12.31 -0.79
CA PRO A 102 6.41 13.30 -1.31
C PRO A 102 7.88 13.07 -0.90
N ARG A 103 8.12 12.45 0.27
CA ARG A 103 9.46 12.03 0.74
C ARG A 103 10.23 11.23 -0.33
N TYR A 104 9.54 10.46 -1.17
CA TYR A 104 10.13 9.62 -2.20
C TYR A 104 10.31 10.31 -3.56
N MET A 105 10.11 11.64 -3.65
CA MET A 105 10.20 12.38 -4.92
C MET A 105 11.55 12.18 -5.64
N ASN A 106 12.63 11.97 -4.89
CA ASN A 106 13.99 11.75 -5.40
C ASN A 106 14.45 10.28 -5.31
N GLY A 107 13.51 9.34 -5.19
CA GLY A 107 13.81 7.91 -5.01
C GLY A 107 13.51 7.42 -3.60
N ALA A 108 13.62 6.10 -3.41
CA ALA A 108 13.52 5.42 -2.13
C ALA A 108 14.88 4.80 -1.78
N ALA A 109 15.24 3.69 -2.41
CA ALA A 109 16.55 3.08 -2.23
C ALA A 109 17.67 3.88 -2.92
N GLY A 110 17.36 4.55 -4.03
CA GLY A 110 18.28 5.42 -4.76
C GLY A 110 18.30 6.87 -4.29
N ASN A 111 17.64 7.20 -3.17
CA ASN A 111 17.51 8.59 -2.73
C ASN A 111 18.86 9.16 -2.25
N PRO A 112 19.24 10.39 -2.66
CA PRO A 112 20.48 11.02 -2.18
C PRO A 112 20.43 11.42 -0.70
N ASP A 113 19.25 11.49 -0.08
CA ASP A 113 19.08 11.71 1.36
C ASP A 113 19.05 10.38 2.12
N ALA A 114 20.05 10.17 2.97
CA ALA A 114 20.18 8.96 3.79
C ALA A 114 19.01 8.76 4.77
N HIS A 115 18.33 9.82 5.20
CA HIS A 115 17.14 9.70 6.05
C HIS A 115 15.96 9.11 5.29
N VAL A 116 15.79 9.45 4.00
CA VAL A 116 14.75 8.85 3.16
C VAL A 116 15.07 7.38 2.89
N PHE A 117 16.33 7.06 2.61
CA PHE A 117 16.78 5.66 2.47
C PHE A 117 16.46 4.85 3.74
N ALA A 118 16.83 5.38 4.92
CA ALA A 118 16.56 4.72 6.19
C ALA A 118 15.06 4.51 6.44
N TYR A 119 14.22 5.50 6.11
CA TYR A 119 12.77 5.38 6.22
C TYR A 119 12.21 4.32 5.24
N ALA A 120 12.70 4.28 4.00
CA ALA A 120 12.32 3.26 3.03
C ALA A 120 12.65 1.84 3.52
N CYS A 121 13.85 1.65 4.08
CA CYS A 121 14.24 0.37 4.69
C CYS A 121 13.32 -0.02 5.85
N ALA A 122 12.97 0.93 6.72
CA ALA A 122 12.05 0.69 7.82
C ALA A 122 10.66 0.29 7.31
N GLN A 123 10.15 0.96 6.28
CA GLN A 123 8.86 0.64 5.66
C GLN A 123 8.89 -0.76 5.02
N VAL A 124 9.92 -1.10 4.26
CA VAL A 124 10.09 -2.44 3.67
C VAL A 124 10.11 -3.52 4.74
N LYS A 125 10.83 -3.32 5.86
CA LYS A 125 10.85 -4.27 6.98
C LYS A 125 9.43 -4.52 7.51
N ARG A 126 8.67 -3.46 7.76
CA ARG A 126 7.30 -3.56 8.29
C ARG A 126 6.35 -4.21 7.29
N SER A 127 6.48 -3.88 6.00
CA SER A 127 5.71 -4.52 4.93
C SER A 127 6.03 -6.01 4.79
N LEU A 128 7.28 -6.44 4.96
CA LEU A 128 7.66 -7.86 4.98
C LEU A 128 7.05 -8.60 6.18
N GLU A 129 7.02 -7.97 7.35
CA GLU A 129 6.37 -8.52 8.55
C GLU A 129 4.85 -8.66 8.34
N ALA A 130 4.20 -7.65 7.76
CA ALA A 130 2.78 -7.70 7.39
C ALA A 130 2.51 -8.80 6.36
N ALA A 131 3.31 -8.87 5.28
CA ALA A 131 3.21 -9.89 4.25
C ALA A 131 3.31 -11.31 4.83
N LYS A 132 4.27 -11.53 5.75
CA LYS A 132 4.44 -12.80 6.44
C LYS A 132 3.21 -13.14 7.31
N ARG A 133 2.67 -12.17 8.04
CA ARG A 133 1.47 -12.37 8.90
C ARG A 133 0.22 -12.72 8.07
N LEU A 134 0.04 -12.09 6.92
CA LEU A 134 -1.08 -12.36 6.01
C LEU A 134 -0.90 -13.64 5.18
N GLY A 135 0.31 -14.21 5.17
CA GLY A 135 0.65 -15.40 4.39
C GLY A 135 0.78 -15.13 2.89
N ALA A 136 1.35 -13.96 2.51
CA ALA A 136 1.59 -13.61 1.12
C ALA A 136 2.57 -14.59 0.46
N GLU A 137 2.22 -15.07 -0.73
CA GLU A 137 3.08 -16.00 -1.49
C GLU A 137 4.30 -15.29 -2.08
N ASN A 138 4.19 -13.99 -2.34
CA ASN A 138 5.25 -13.17 -2.93
C ASN A 138 5.35 -11.80 -2.26
N PHE A 139 6.54 -11.21 -2.32
CA PHE A 139 6.75 -9.81 -1.98
C PHE A 139 7.28 -9.07 -3.20
N VAL A 140 6.58 -8.03 -3.65
CA VAL A 140 6.88 -7.32 -4.90
C VAL A 140 7.60 -6.01 -4.60
N PHE A 141 8.70 -5.79 -5.32
CA PHE A 141 9.40 -4.51 -5.36
C PHE A 141 9.03 -3.76 -6.64
N PHE A 142 8.14 -2.76 -6.54
CA PHE A 142 7.81 -1.84 -7.63
C PHE A 142 8.20 -0.42 -7.23
N HIS A 143 9.31 0.08 -7.81
CA HIS A 143 9.96 1.31 -7.37
C HIS A 143 10.09 2.31 -8.53
N PRO A 144 8.99 2.92 -8.99
CA PRO A 144 9.03 3.84 -10.12
C PRO A 144 9.83 5.13 -9.84
N ARG A 145 10.13 5.42 -8.57
CA ARG A 145 10.97 6.56 -8.15
C ARG A 145 12.46 6.23 -8.11
N ASP A 146 12.84 4.96 -8.07
CA ASP A 146 14.24 4.54 -8.07
C ASP A 146 14.79 4.59 -9.50
N GLY A 147 15.02 5.81 -9.95
CA GLY A 147 15.53 6.21 -11.25
C GLY A 147 16.00 7.65 -11.18
N TYR A 148 15.96 8.37 -12.30
CA TYR A 148 16.29 9.78 -12.34
C TYR A 148 15.37 10.51 -13.32
N GLN A 149 15.04 11.76 -13.01
CA GLN A 149 14.32 12.63 -13.94
C GLN A 149 15.28 13.24 -14.97
N ASN A 150 16.52 13.51 -14.57
CA ASN A 150 17.57 14.04 -15.44
C ASN A 150 18.90 13.30 -15.18
N VAL A 151 19.60 12.93 -16.26
CA VAL A 151 20.88 12.23 -16.21
C VAL A 151 21.96 13.00 -15.42
N LEU A 152 21.89 14.34 -15.38
CA LEU A 152 22.82 15.19 -14.64
C LEU A 152 22.67 15.06 -13.12
N GLN A 153 21.52 14.58 -12.64
CA GLN A 153 21.25 14.38 -11.20
C GLN A 153 21.84 13.06 -10.68
N ARG A 154 22.44 12.26 -11.57
CA ARG A 154 22.88 10.90 -11.25
C ARG A 154 24.31 10.90 -10.72
N GLN A 155 24.49 10.39 -9.50
CA GLN A 155 25.75 9.76 -9.11
C GLN A 155 25.66 8.26 -9.41
N MET A 156 26.00 7.88 -10.64
CA MET A 156 26.49 6.52 -10.86
C MET A 156 27.91 6.54 -10.34
N PHE A 157 28.22 5.74 -9.33
CA PHE A 157 29.61 5.48 -9.03
C PHE A 157 30.32 5.03 -10.32
N PRO A 158 31.49 5.57 -10.65
CA PRO A 158 32.32 5.04 -11.73
C PRO A 158 32.68 3.57 -11.48
#